data_AF-A0A843EFZ0-F1
#
_entry.id   AF-A0A843EFZ0-F1
#
_cell.length_a   1.000
_cell.length_b   1.000
_cell.length_c   1.000
_cell.angle_alpha   90.00
_cell.angle_beta   90.00
_cell.angle_gamma   90.00
#
_symmetry.space_group_name_H-M   'P 1'
#
loop_
_entity.id
_entity.type
_entity.pdbx_description
1 polymer ?
#
loop_
_entity_poly.entity_id
_entity_poly.type
_entity_poly.pdbx_seq_one_letter_code
_entity_poly.pdbx_strand_id
1 'polypeptide(L)'
;MSTLEKMQVLADSAQYDLCDYVSHSKSSQVNLPGIYHATGHNGCKIPLFKTLMTNKCKNDCKYCINQSRRNFTRLELSPEELSRAFLHYYNNGYVNGLFLSSGIGDTIDNTMEKTIETARILRKDYGYDDYIHLKIIPGASKDSIKRAMSLANRVSLNIEAATKDGLSEITSTKDYNKDILKRLDWMNDIAKKNPSFAKSGHTTQLIVGANDETDLEILKR
;
A
#
# COMPACT_ATOMS: atom_id res chain seq x y z
N MET A 1 21.89 9.05 7.60
CA MET A 1 21.36 7.70 7.31
C MET A 1 21.43 7.44 5.82
N SER A 2 22.03 6.32 5.44
CA SER A 2 22.03 5.79 4.08
C SER A 2 20.61 5.38 3.65
N THR A 3 20.38 5.23 2.35
CA THR A 3 19.09 4.74 1.82
C THR A 3 18.75 3.36 2.38
N LEU A 4 19.74 2.47 2.54
CA LEU A 4 19.53 1.12 3.08
C LEU A 4 19.07 1.15 4.54
N GLU A 5 19.66 2.01 5.38
CA GLU A 5 19.22 2.19 6.78
C GLU A 5 17.79 2.73 6.85
N LYS A 6 17.44 3.70 6.00
CA LYS A 6 16.05 4.19 5.91
C LYS A 6 15.09 3.08 5.49
N MET A 7 15.49 2.27 4.49
CA MET A 7 14.68 1.16 3.98
C MET A 7 14.42 0.10 5.04
N GLN A 8 15.41 -0.25 5.86
CA GLN A 8 15.23 -1.21 6.95
C GLN A 8 14.07 -0.79 7.85
N VAL A 9 14.12 0.45 8.35
CA VAL A 9 13.07 1.00 9.24
C VAL A 9 11.70 1.04 8.54
N LEU A 10 11.66 1.45 7.27
CA LEU A 10 10.40 1.57 6.52
C LEU A 10 9.79 0.21 6.15
N ALA A 11 10.62 -0.78 5.82
CA ALA A 11 10.21 -2.15 5.57
C ALA A 11 9.65 -2.82 6.84
N ASP A 12 10.32 -2.62 7.99
CA ASP A 12 9.87 -3.14 9.28
C ASP A 12 8.52 -2.53 9.68
N SER A 13 8.29 -1.25 9.40
CA SER A 13 6.98 -0.62 9.57
C SER A 13 5.92 -1.14 8.59
N ALA A 14 6.32 -1.57 7.38
CA ALA A 14 5.41 -2.06 6.34
C ALA A 14 4.90 -3.49 6.62
N GLN A 15 5.57 -4.28 7.45
CA GLN A 15 5.24 -5.69 7.66
C GLN A 15 3.77 -5.91 8.05
N TYR A 16 3.18 -4.97 8.81
CA TYR A 16 1.79 -5.01 9.28
C TYR A 16 0.73 -4.71 8.20
N ASP A 17 1.12 -4.18 7.04
CA ASP A 17 0.22 -4.00 5.88
C ASP A 17 0.12 -5.32 5.09
N LEU A 18 -0.47 -6.36 5.67
CA LEU A 18 -0.60 -7.69 5.03
C LEU A 18 -1.30 -7.57 3.68
N CYS A 19 -0.86 -8.28 2.64
CA CYS A 19 -1.57 -8.39 1.36
C CYS A 19 -1.25 -9.76 0.74
N ASP A 20 -2.26 -10.59 0.52
CA ASP A 20 -2.13 -11.83 -0.23
C ASP A 20 -2.54 -11.64 -1.70
N TYR A 21 -2.10 -12.56 -2.56
CA TYR A 21 -2.40 -12.69 -4.00
C TYR A 21 -1.51 -11.90 -5.00
N VAL A 22 -0.43 -12.55 -5.42
CA VAL A 22 0.34 -12.25 -6.66
C VAL A 22 0.59 -13.55 -7.44
N SER A 23 0.92 -13.52 -8.74
CA SER A 23 1.27 -14.69 -9.56
C SER A 23 2.61 -14.51 -10.31
N HIS A 24 3.75 -15.00 -9.78
CA HIS A 24 5.09 -14.99 -10.42
C HIS A 24 6.02 -16.04 -9.78
N SER A 25 7.23 -16.25 -10.34
CA SER A 25 8.13 -17.35 -9.94
C SER A 25 9.60 -16.92 -9.84
N LYS A 26 10.00 -16.19 -8.79
CA LYS A 26 11.40 -16.16 -8.32
C LYS A 26 11.45 -16.49 -6.83
N SER A 27 12.55 -17.06 -6.36
CA SER A 27 12.79 -17.38 -4.94
C SER A 27 13.94 -16.53 -4.41
N SER A 28 13.78 -15.90 -3.24
CA SER A 28 14.86 -15.16 -2.58
C SER A 28 15.28 -15.87 -1.28
N GLN A 29 16.57 -16.21 -1.16
CA GLN A 29 17.17 -16.81 0.04
C GLN A 29 17.96 -15.79 0.90
N VAL A 30 17.94 -14.50 0.55
CA VAL A 30 18.76 -13.47 1.19
C VAL A 30 17.96 -12.73 2.27
N ASN A 31 18.52 -12.57 3.48
CA ASN A 31 17.92 -11.80 4.57
C ASN A 31 18.12 -10.29 4.38
N LEU A 32 17.42 -9.71 3.41
CA LEU A 32 17.40 -8.28 3.14
C LEU A 32 16.06 -7.67 3.59
N PRO A 33 16.06 -6.41 4.07
CA PRO A 33 14.83 -5.73 4.46
C PRO A 33 13.81 -5.60 3.33
N GLY A 34 12.54 -5.74 3.68
CA GLY A 34 11.43 -5.46 2.77
C GLY A 34 11.14 -6.59 1.79
N ILE A 35 11.81 -7.75 1.86
CA ILE A 35 11.41 -8.92 1.10
C ILE A 35 10.21 -9.58 1.79
N TYR A 36 9.03 -9.45 1.18
CA TYR A 36 7.79 -10.08 1.63
C TYR A 36 7.34 -11.16 0.64
N HIS A 37 7.08 -12.38 1.13
CA HIS A 37 6.63 -13.48 0.29
C HIS A 37 5.10 -13.51 0.23
N ALA A 38 4.52 -12.90 -0.81
CA ALA A 38 3.09 -12.96 -1.06
C ALA A 38 2.69 -14.36 -1.54
N THR A 39 1.53 -14.85 -1.09
CA THR A 39 1.04 -16.17 -1.50
C THR A 39 0.12 -16.01 -2.71
N GLY A 40 0.46 -16.69 -3.81
CA GLY A 40 -0.40 -16.79 -4.98
C GLY A 40 -1.50 -17.84 -4.82
N HIS A 41 -2.48 -17.82 -5.72
CA HIS A 41 -3.63 -18.72 -5.68
C HIS A 41 -3.26 -20.22 -5.61
N ASN A 42 -2.13 -20.62 -6.20
CA ASN A 42 -1.66 -22.01 -6.21
C ASN A 42 -0.68 -22.31 -5.06
N GLY A 43 -0.63 -21.48 -4.01
CA GLY A 43 0.31 -21.62 -2.89
C GLY A 43 1.76 -21.23 -3.21
N CYS A 44 2.03 -20.74 -4.42
CA CYS A 44 3.35 -20.23 -4.82
C CYS A 44 3.69 -18.99 -4.00
N LYS A 45 4.93 -18.89 -3.51
CA LYS A 45 5.43 -17.71 -2.79
C LYS A 45 6.19 -16.79 -3.73
N ILE A 46 5.84 -15.51 -3.71
CA ILE A 46 6.42 -14.49 -4.59
C ILE A 46 7.07 -13.41 -3.74
N PRO A 47 8.39 -13.23 -3.84
CA PRO A 47 9.07 -12.14 -3.15
C PRO A 47 8.68 -10.81 -3.78
N LEU A 48 8.07 -9.94 -2.99
CA LEU A 48 7.81 -8.54 -3.31
C LEU A 48 8.72 -7.68 -2.44
N PHE A 49 9.17 -6.56 -3.00
CA PHE A 49 9.73 -5.49 -2.20
C PHE A 49 8.57 -4.70 -1.58
N LYS A 50 8.31 -4.97 -0.30
CA LYS A 50 7.27 -4.34 0.49
C LYS A 50 7.87 -3.26 1.36
N THR A 51 7.49 -2.01 1.10
CA THR A 51 8.02 -0.87 1.85
C THR A 51 7.01 0.28 1.95
N LEU A 52 7.37 1.28 2.75
CA LEU A 52 6.66 2.55 2.86
C LEU A 52 7.43 3.66 2.15
N MET A 53 6.70 4.56 1.50
CA MET A 53 7.26 5.87 1.10
C MET A 53 7.67 6.69 2.33
N THR A 54 6.83 6.69 3.37
CA THR A 54 7.09 7.34 4.66
C THR A 54 6.38 6.61 5.79
N ASN A 55 6.98 6.58 6.98
CA ASN A 55 6.31 6.13 8.21
C ASN A 55 5.83 7.32 9.08
N LYS A 56 5.95 8.55 8.55
CA LYS A 56 5.25 9.72 9.10
C LYS A 56 3.76 9.57 8.82
N CYS A 57 2.93 9.70 9.85
CA CYS A 57 1.49 9.66 9.68
C CYS A 57 0.80 10.57 10.68
N LYS A 58 -0.11 11.41 10.17
CA LYS A 58 -0.97 12.28 11.01
C LYS A 58 -2.15 11.55 11.66
N ASN A 59 -2.51 10.36 11.16
CA ASN A 59 -3.66 9.62 11.66
C ASN A 59 -3.36 8.94 12.99
N ASP A 60 -4.40 8.75 13.81
CA ASP A 60 -4.36 8.23 15.18
C ASP A 60 -4.88 6.78 15.30
N CYS A 61 -4.75 6.00 14.23
CA CYS A 61 -5.26 4.64 14.14
C CYS A 61 -4.69 3.77 15.27
N LYS A 62 -5.53 3.30 16.21
CA LYS A 62 -5.11 2.62 17.45
C LYS A 62 -4.27 1.37 17.19
N TYR A 63 -4.61 0.63 16.14
CA TYR A 63 -3.93 -0.59 15.70
C TYR A 63 -2.59 -0.34 14.99
N CYS A 64 -2.36 0.85 14.44
CA CYS A 64 -1.25 1.10 13.53
C CYS A 64 0.03 1.51 14.27
N ILE A 65 1.16 0.88 13.97
CA ILE A 65 2.46 1.28 14.54
C ILE A 65 2.88 2.69 14.11
N ASN A 66 2.44 3.15 12.94
CA ASN A 66 2.86 4.43 12.38
C ASN A 66 2.06 5.64 12.88
N GLN A 67 1.06 5.42 13.76
CA GLN A 67 0.14 6.46 14.22
C GLN A 67 0.86 7.68 14.84
N SER A 68 0.20 8.83 14.80
CA SER A 68 0.79 10.14 15.12
C SER A 68 1.31 10.27 16.55
N ARG A 69 0.68 9.59 17.51
CA ARG A 69 1.03 9.71 18.94
C ARG A 69 2.19 8.81 19.39
N ARG A 70 2.63 7.87 18.55
CA ARG A 70 3.78 7.01 18.88
C ARG A 70 5.09 7.76 18.62
N ASN A 71 6.04 7.59 19.55
CA ASN A 71 7.38 8.16 19.44
C ASN A 71 8.36 7.08 18.95
N PHE A 72 8.83 7.24 17.72
CA PHE A 72 9.81 6.36 17.07
C PHE A 72 10.46 7.11 15.90
N THR A 73 11.50 6.53 15.31
CA THR A 73 12.22 7.15 14.19
C THR A 73 11.33 7.30 12.96
N ARG A 74 11.02 8.55 12.59
CA ARG A 74 10.20 8.86 11.42
C ARG A 74 11.05 9.22 10.20
N LEU A 75 10.92 8.44 9.15
CA LEU A 75 11.71 8.53 7.92
C LEU A 75 10.79 8.62 6.70
N GLU A 76 11.38 9.15 5.63
CA GLU A 76 10.74 9.30 4.33
C GLU A 76 11.81 9.10 3.24
N LEU A 77 11.41 8.48 2.14
CA LEU A 77 12.19 8.33 0.93
C LEU A 77 11.66 9.28 -0.15
N SER A 78 12.53 9.77 -1.02
CA SER A 78 12.11 10.38 -2.27
C SER A 78 11.66 9.31 -3.28
N PRO A 79 10.81 9.66 -4.27
CA PRO A 79 10.44 8.74 -5.34
C PRO A 79 11.63 8.12 -6.07
N GLU A 80 12.70 8.90 -6.30
CA GLU A 80 13.92 8.45 -6.96
C GLU A 80 14.77 7.54 -6.06
N GLU A 81 14.88 7.87 -4.75
CA GLU A 81 15.55 7.00 -3.78
C GLU A 81 14.89 5.61 -3.75
N LEU A 82 13.56 5.57 -3.68
CA LEU A 82 12.79 4.33 -3.61
C LEU A 82 12.87 3.54 -4.93
N SER A 83 12.78 4.22 -6.07
CA SER A 83 12.86 3.57 -7.39
C SER A 83 14.23 2.92 -7.61
N ARG A 84 15.33 3.60 -7.28
CA ARG A 84 16.68 3.04 -7.37
C ARG A 84 16.87 1.84 -6.43
N ALA A 85 16.36 1.95 -5.21
CA ALA A 85 16.41 0.87 -4.23
C ALA A 85 15.65 -0.37 -4.72
N PHE A 86 14.43 -0.19 -5.22
CA PHE A 86 13.63 -1.27 -5.79
C PHE A 86 14.34 -1.94 -6.97
N LEU A 87 14.87 -1.15 -7.91
CA LEU A 87 15.58 -1.67 -9.08
C LEU A 87 16.83 -2.45 -8.69
N HIS A 88 17.53 -2.04 -7.63
CA HIS A 88 18.64 -2.84 -7.09
C HIS A 88 18.17 -4.22 -6.64
N TYR A 89 17.06 -4.32 -5.91
CA TYR A 89 16.51 -5.61 -5.48
C TYR A 89 16.02 -6.44 -6.67
N TYR A 90 15.36 -5.80 -7.63
CA TYR A 90 14.83 -6.48 -8.81
C TYR A 90 15.93 -7.00 -9.75
N ASN A 91 16.94 -6.18 -10.06
CA ASN A 91 18.03 -6.53 -10.98
C ASN A 91 18.94 -7.65 -10.41
N ASN A 92 19.08 -7.73 -9.09
CA ASN A 92 19.79 -8.84 -8.44
C ASN A 92 18.89 -10.08 -8.21
N GLY A 93 17.65 -10.07 -8.68
CA GLY A 93 16.74 -11.22 -8.59
C GLY A 93 16.16 -11.47 -7.20
N TYR A 94 16.27 -10.52 -6.27
CA TYR A 94 15.77 -10.67 -4.89
C TYR A 94 14.25 -10.54 -4.80
N VAL A 95 13.61 -9.82 -5.72
CA VAL A 95 12.16 -9.61 -5.74
C VAL A 95 11.61 -9.66 -7.16
N ASN A 96 10.30 -9.91 -7.27
CA ASN A 96 9.54 -9.93 -8.52
C ASN A 96 8.69 -8.68 -8.74
N GLY A 97 8.43 -7.90 -7.69
CA GLY A 97 7.48 -6.81 -7.75
C GLY A 97 7.61 -5.84 -6.60
N LEU A 98 6.97 -4.69 -6.74
CA LEU A 98 6.90 -3.65 -5.73
C LEU A 98 5.52 -3.69 -5.05
N PHE A 99 5.51 -3.68 -3.72
CA PHE A 99 4.37 -3.31 -2.91
C PHE A 99 4.69 -2.01 -2.18
N LEU A 100 4.05 -0.92 -2.60
CA LEU A 100 4.29 0.41 -2.05
C LEU A 100 3.07 0.91 -1.29
N SER A 101 3.27 1.13 0.01
CA SER A 101 2.33 1.80 0.90
C SER A 101 2.95 3.09 1.44
N SER A 102 2.20 3.84 2.26
CA SER A 102 2.70 5.05 2.88
C SER A 102 1.86 5.46 4.09
N GLY A 103 2.51 6.07 5.08
CA GLY A 103 1.84 7.00 6.00
C GLY A 103 1.52 8.33 5.32
N ILE A 104 0.84 9.22 6.03
CA ILE A 104 0.49 10.58 5.55
C ILE A 104 1.37 11.60 6.28
N GLY A 105 2.51 11.94 5.69
CA GLY A 105 3.50 12.87 6.25
C GLY A 105 2.98 14.31 6.30
N ASP A 106 2.62 14.85 5.14
CA ASP A 106 2.10 16.23 5.01
C ASP A 106 0.60 16.21 4.67
N THR A 107 0.30 16.22 3.37
CA THR A 107 -1.04 16.19 2.81
C THR A 107 -1.27 14.88 2.09
N ILE A 108 -2.54 14.48 1.98
CA ILE A 108 -2.94 13.28 1.25
C ILE A 108 -2.49 13.37 -0.21
N ASP A 109 -2.69 14.53 -0.84
CA ASP A 109 -2.34 14.74 -2.24
C ASP A 109 -0.82 14.68 -2.46
N ASN A 110 0.00 15.26 -1.57
CA ASN A 110 1.46 15.16 -1.67
C ASN A 110 1.94 13.70 -1.51
N THR A 111 1.37 12.95 -0.56
CA THR A 111 1.71 11.54 -0.38
C THR A 111 1.31 10.70 -1.60
N MET A 112 0.11 10.93 -2.15
CA MET A 112 -0.32 10.26 -3.37
C MET A 112 0.55 10.62 -4.56
N GLU A 113 0.94 11.89 -4.71
CA GLU A 113 1.80 12.33 -5.81
C GLU A 113 3.17 11.65 -5.75
N LYS A 114 3.81 11.59 -4.58
CA LYS A 114 5.08 10.84 -4.41
C LYS A 114 4.94 9.37 -4.78
N THR A 115 3.82 8.74 -4.38
CA THR A 115 3.53 7.34 -4.68
C THR A 115 3.34 7.09 -6.18
N ILE A 116 2.60 7.98 -6.85
CA ILE A 116 2.37 7.96 -8.29
C ILE A 116 3.69 8.21 -9.04
N GLU A 117 4.49 9.16 -8.57
CA GLU A 117 5.76 9.52 -9.19
C GLU A 117 6.77 8.37 -9.13
N THR A 118 6.84 7.61 -8.04
CA THR A 118 7.63 6.36 -8.02
C THR A 118 7.18 5.41 -9.12
N ALA A 119 5.89 5.15 -9.24
CA ALA A 119 5.38 4.25 -10.27
C ALA A 119 5.63 4.79 -11.68
N ARG A 120 5.54 6.12 -11.89
CA ARG A 120 5.85 6.78 -13.15
C ARG A 120 7.33 6.62 -13.50
N ILE A 121 8.25 6.90 -12.58
CA ILE A 121 9.70 6.73 -12.76
C ILE A 121 10.00 5.29 -13.18
N LEU A 122 9.48 4.30 -12.45
CA LEU A 122 9.69 2.89 -12.78
C LEU A 122 9.18 2.53 -14.18
N ARG A 123 7.96 2.94 -14.53
CA ARG A 123 7.32 2.61 -15.82
C ARG A 123 7.93 3.36 -17.00
N LYS A 124 8.21 4.65 -16.84
CA LYS A 124 8.51 5.58 -17.94
C LYS A 124 9.99 5.85 -18.10
N ASP A 125 10.73 5.95 -17.00
CA ASP A 125 12.13 6.32 -17.04
C ASP A 125 13.01 5.06 -17.07
N TYR A 126 12.60 3.99 -16.38
CA TYR A 126 13.34 2.72 -16.30
C TYR A 126 12.72 1.57 -17.11
N GLY A 127 11.52 1.73 -17.67
CA GLY A 127 10.86 0.69 -18.47
C GLY A 127 10.51 -0.59 -17.69
N TYR A 128 10.36 -0.50 -16.36
CA TYR A 128 9.94 -1.62 -15.54
C TYR A 128 8.47 -1.93 -15.80
N ASP A 129 8.17 -3.06 -16.44
CA ASP A 129 6.81 -3.46 -16.87
C ASP A 129 6.18 -4.60 -16.05
N ASP A 130 6.89 -5.10 -15.03
CA ASP A 130 6.43 -6.15 -14.12
C ASP A 130 5.49 -5.61 -13.01
N TYR A 131 5.31 -6.37 -11.93
CA TYR A 131 4.28 -6.16 -10.92
C TYR A 131 4.52 -4.95 -9.97
N ILE A 132 3.57 -4.01 -9.95
CA ILE A 132 3.46 -2.92 -8.98
C ILE A 132 2.09 -2.97 -8.30
N HIS A 133 2.09 -3.00 -6.97
CA HIS A 133 0.93 -2.79 -6.10
C HIS A 133 1.08 -1.46 -5.38
N LEU A 134 0.11 -0.55 -5.57
CA LEU A 134 0.05 0.72 -4.84
C LEU A 134 -1.10 0.74 -3.81
N LYS A 135 -0.81 1.14 -2.57
CA LYS A 135 -1.86 1.43 -1.58
C LYS A 135 -2.38 2.85 -1.81
N ILE A 136 -3.68 2.97 -2.04
CA ILE A 136 -4.38 4.24 -2.11
C ILE A 136 -4.54 4.79 -0.69
N ILE A 137 -4.24 6.08 -0.51
CA ILE A 137 -4.38 6.76 0.77
C ILE A 137 -5.86 7.12 1.01
N PRO A 138 -6.43 6.84 2.20
CA PRO A 138 -7.76 7.32 2.55
C PRO A 138 -7.89 8.83 2.33
N GLY A 139 -8.97 9.24 1.68
CA GLY A 139 -9.20 10.64 1.33
C GLY A 139 -8.51 11.10 0.03
N ALA A 140 -7.79 10.23 -0.69
CA ALA A 140 -7.18 10.57 -1.98
C ALA A 140 -8.20 11.12 -3.00
N SER A 141 -7.76 12.04 -3.86
CA SER A 141 -8.60 12.58 -4.94
C SER A 141 -8.93 11.51 -5.98
N LYS A 142 -10.05 11.67 -6.70
CA LYS A 142 -10.43 10.75 -7.78
C LYS A 142 -9.40 10.74 -8.92
N ASP A 143 -8.78 11.87 -9.19
CA ASP A 143 -7.72 11.98 -10.21
C ASP A 143 -6.47 11.20 -9.79
N SER A 144 -6.00 11.40 -8.56
CA SER A 144 -4.85 10.65 -8.02
C SER A 144 -5.09 9.15 -8.05
N ILE A 145 -6.30 8.68 -7.71
CA ILE A 145 -6.67 7.26 -7.82
C ILE A 145 -6.59 6.79 -9.27
N LYS A 146 -7.16 7.55 -10.21
CA LYS A 146 -7.14 7.20 -11.63
C LYS A 146 -5.70 7.08 -12.16
N ARG A 147 -4.82 8.03 -11.82
CA ARG A 147 -3.39 8.01 -12.19
C ARG A 147 -2.63 6.85 -11.54
N ALA A 148 -2.88 6.56 -10.26
CA ALA A 148 -2.27 5.41 -9.59
C ALA A 148 -2.70 4.09 -10.28
N MET A 149 -3.99 3.94 -10.59
CA MET A 149 -4.51 2.74 -11.26
C MET A 149 -4.00 2.58 -12.70
N SER A 150 -3.68 3.65 -13.41
CA SER A 150 -3.13 3.54 -14.77
C SER A 150 -1.66 3.09 -14.80
N LEU A 151 -0.94 3.21 -13.67
CA LEU A 151 0.48 2.83 -13.55
C LEU A 151 0.67 1.49 -12.82
N ALA A 152 -0.24 1.13 -11.92
CA ALA A 152 -0.16 -0.06 -11.11
C ALA A 152 -0.83 -1.28 -11.76
N ASN A 153 -0.38 -2.49 -11.38
CA ASN A 153 -1.08 -3.72 -11.72
C ASN A 153 -2.21 -3.99 -10.74
N ARG A 154 -2.01 -3.68 -9.46
CA ARG A 154 -3.00 -3.79 -8.40
C ARG A 154 -3.02 -2.51 -7.57
N VAL A 155 -4.20 -2.15 -7.07
CA VAL A 155 -4.31 -1.13 -6.03
C VAL A 155 -5.07 -1.68 -4.82
N SER A 156 -4.84 -1.12 -3.64
CA SER A 156 -5.63 -1.46 -2.46
C SER A 156 -5.98 -0.25 -1.61
N LEU A 157 -7.09 -0.33 -0.89
CA LEU A 157 -7.51 0.63 0.12
C LEU A 157 -8.22 -0.14 1.23
N ASN A 158 -7.68 -0.12 2.44
CA ASN A 158 -8.26 -0.88 3.55
C ASN A 158 -9.51 -0.18 4.08
N ILE A 159 -10.57 -0.96 4.32
CA ILE A 159 -11.81 -0.49 4.93
C ILE A 159 -11.71 -0.49 6.46
N GLU A 160 -10.84 -1.35 7.00
CA GLU A 160 -10.45 -1.49 8.41
C GLU A 160 -11.55 -1.97 9.35
N ALA A 161 -12.78 -1.49 9.20
CA ALA A 161 -13.97 -1.87 9.98
C ALA A 161 -15.17 -2.14 9.06
N ALA A 162 -16.12 -2.96 9.51
CA ALA A 162 -17.34 -3.29 8.77
C ALA A 162 -18.38 -2.15 8.75
N THR A 163 -18.32 -1.29 9.77
CA THR A 163 -19.29 -0.23 10.09
C THR A 163 -18.58 1.10 10.32
N LYS A 164 -19.36 2.18 10.22
CA LYS A 164 -18.87 3.54 10.51
C LYS A 164 -18.49 3.69 11.98
N ASP A 165 -19.31 3.16 12.87
CA ASP A 165 -19.11 3.30 14.32
C ASP A 165 -17.89 2.49 14.75
N GLY A 166 -17.73 1.27 14.22
CA GLY A 166 -16.53 0.47 14.40
C GLY A 166 -15.24 1.16 13.92
N LEU A 167 -15.28 1.89 12.80
CA LEU A 167 -14.13 2.72 12.39
C LEU A 167 -13.85 3.84 13.41
N SER A 168 -14.90 4.52 13.89
CA SER A 168 -14.77 5.65 14.82
C SER A 168 -14.15 5.24 16.17
N GLU A 169 -14.35 3.99 16.58
CA GLU A 169 -13.70 3.43 17.76
C GLU A 169 -12.19 3.24 17.56
N ILE A 170 -11.73 2.91 16.35
CA ILE A 170 -10.32 2.61 16.07
C ILE A 170 -9.52 3.83 15.60
N THR A 171 -10.18 4.91 15.17
CA THR A 171 -9.53 6.18 14.78
C THR A 171 -10.49 7.37 14.80
N SER A 172 -9.99 8.55 15.22
CA SER A 172 -10.76 9.80 15.17
C SER A 172 -10.45 10.66 13.93
N THR A 173 -9.50 10.23 13.10
CA THR A 173 -8.90 11.06 12.04
C THR A 173 -9.35 10.69 10.62
N LYS A 174 -10.20 9.67 10.47
CA LYS A 174 -10.73 9.20 9.17
C LYS A 174 -12.25 9.23 9.17
N ASP A 175 -12.83 9.65 8.05
CA ASP A 175 -14.26 9.52 7.79
C ASP A 175 -14.55 8.27 6.96
N TYR A 176 -15.36 7.36 7.50
CA TYR A 176 -15.68 6.08 6.84
C TYR A 176 -16.32 6.25 5.46
N ASN A 177 -17.30 7.14 5.35
CA ASN A 177 -18.05 7.31 4.10
C ASN A 177 -17.26 8.12 3.08
N LYS A 178 -16.65 9.22 3.54
CA LYS A 178 -15.94 10.16 2.69
C LYS A 178 -14.57 9.61 2.30
N ASP A 179 -13.74 9.21 3.25
CA ASP A 179 -12.32 8.91 2.99
C ASP A 179 -12.09 7.48 2.49
N ILE A 180 -13.02 6.56 2.78
CA ILE A 180 -12.88 5.13 2.47
C ILE A 180 -13.91 4.69 1.42
N LEU A 181 -15.21 4.60 1.77
CA LEU A 181 -16.22 4.00 0.89
C LEU A 181 -16.30 4.71 -0.46
N LYS A 182 -16.36 6.05 -0.45
CA LYS A 182 -16.38 6.84 -1.68
C LYS A 182 -15.17 6.59 -2.59
N ARG A 183 -14.00 6.29 -2.01
CA ARG A 183 -12.77 6.00 -2.77
C ARG A 183 -12.82 4.59 -3.34
N LEU A 184 -13.32 3.61 -2.59
CA LEU A 184 -13.58 2.26 -3.10
C LEU A 184 -14.58 2.28 -4.26
N ASP A 185 -15.67 3.05 -4.14
CA ASP A 185 -16.63 3.25 -5.24
C ASP A 185 -15.97 3.85 -6.47
N TRP A 186 -15.11 4.86 -6.29
CA TRP A 186 -14.36 5.44 -7.40
C TRP A 186 -13.39 4.45 -8.05
N MET A 187 -12.71 3.61 -7.26
CA MET A 187 -11.83 2.56 -7.78
C MET A 187 -12.62 1.58 -8.65
N ASN A 188 -13.80 1.15 -8.18
CA ASN A 188 -14.70 0.27 -8.94
C ASN A 188 -15.19 0.93 -10.24
N ASP A 189 -15.65 2.19 -10.18
CA ASP A 189 -16.09 2.94 -11.34
C ASP A 189 -14.98 3.14 -12.38
N ILE A 190 -13.76 3.44 -11.92
CA ILE A 190 -12.60 3.65 -12.79
C ILE A 190 -12.22 2.33 -13.47
N ALA A 191 -12.17 1.22 -12.73
CA ALA A 191 -11.88 -0.10 -13.27
C ALA A 191 -12.90 -0.53 -14.34
N LYS A 192 -14.20 -0.34 -14.09
CA LYS A 192 -15.27 -0.62 -15.07
C LYS A 192 -15.11 0.19 -16.36
N LYS A 193 -14.72 1.46 -16.25
CA LYS A 193 -14.54 2.36 -17.41
C LYS A 193 -13.19 2.17 -18.13
N ASN A 194 -12.19 1.61 -17.46
CA ASN A 194 -10.83 1.46 -17.98
C ASN A 194 -10.31 0.04 -17.63
N PRO A 195 -10.72 -1.01 -18.35
CA PRO A 195 -10.36 -2.39 -18.00
C PRO A 195 -8.85 -2.70 -17.97
N SER A 196 -8.04 -1.85 -18.60
CA SER A 196 -6.57 -1.96 -18.56
C SER A 196 -5.93 -1.39 -17.29
N PHE A 197 -6.66 -0.58 -16.50
CA PHE A 197 -6.15 0.05 -15.29
C PHE A 197 -6.24 -0.91 -14.11
N ALA A 198 -5.15 -1.03 -13.34
CA ALA A 198 -5.03 -1.99 -12.26
C ALA A 198 -5.55 -3.38 -12.70
N LYS A 199 -4.97 -3.93 -13.78
CA LYS A 199 -5.43 -5.16 -14.44
C LYS A 199 -5.57 -6.38 -13.52
N SER A 200 -4.86 -6.42 -12.41
CA SER A 200 -4.95 -7.46 -11.39
C SER A 200 -6.07 -7.22 -10.38
N GLY A 201 -6.81 -6.12 -10.52
CA GLY A 201 -7.94 -5.71 -9.71
C GLY A 201 -7.55 -4.75 -8.59
N HIS A 202 -8.53 -4.54 -7.72
CA HIS A 202 -8.40 -3.74 -6.51
C HIS A 202 -8.86 -4.56 -5.31
N THR A 203 -8.31 -4.26 -4.14
CA THR A 203 -8.56 -5.04 -2.92
C THR A 203 -8.82 -4.13 -1.73
N THR A 204 -9.55 -4.66 -0.76
CA THR A 204 -9.75 -4.04 0.54
C THR A 204 -9.56 -5.09 1.64
N GLN A 205 -9.42 -4.63 2.87
CA GLN A 205 -9.15 -5.45 4.04
C GLN A 205 -9.81 -4.84 5.26
N LEU A 206 -10.28 -5.71 6.14
CA LEU A 206 -10.92 -5.39 7.43
C LEU A 206 -10.17 -6.09 8.56
N ILE A 207 -10.27 -5.54 9.78
CA ILE A 207 -9.66 -6.12 10.98
C ILE A 207 -10.77 -6.74 11.81
N VAL A 208 -10.77 -8.08 11.90
CA VAL A 208 -11.74 -8.81 12.73
C VAL A 208 -11.32 -8.75 14.20
N GLY A 209 -12.26 -8.47 15.10
CA GLY A 209 -12.03 -8.42 16.55
C GLY A 209 -11.34 -7.15 17.04
N ALA A 210 -11.32 -6.08 16.22
CA ALA A 210 -10.79 -4.77 16.64
C ALA A 210 -11.78 -3.96 17.50
N ASN A 211 -13.05 -4.33 17.46
CA ASN A 211 -14.21 -3.68 18.07
C ASN A 211 -15.33 -4.75 18.26
N ASP A 212 -16.50 -4.32 18.68
CA ASP A 212 -17.66 -5.19 18.93
C ASP A 212 -18.52 -5.46 17.68
N GLU A 213 -17.94 -5.38 16.47
CA GLU A 213 -18.64 -5.69 15.21
C GLU A 213 -19.05 -7.17 15.14
N THR A 214 -20.34 -7.40 14.88
CA THR A 214 -20.90 -8.74 14.77
C THR A 214 -20.51 -9.42 13.45
N ASP A 215 -20.48 -10.75 13.45
CA ASP A 215 -20.27 -11.54 12.23
C ASP A 215 -21.25 -11.14 11.11
N LEU A 216 -22.49 -10.80 11.45
CA LEU A 216 -23.50 -10.37 10.49
C LEU A 216 -23.13 -9.04 9.83
N GLU A 217 -22.57 -8.10 10.59
CA GLU A 217 -22.11 -6.81 10.05
C GLU A 217 -20.90 -7.00 9.14
N ILE A 218 -19.97 -7.87 9.52
CA ILE A 218 -18.79 -8.22 8.72
C ILE A 218 -19.21 -8.88 7.40
N LEU A 219 -20.13 -9.86 7.44
CA LEU A 219 -20.57 -10.61 6.25
C LEU A 219 -21.46 -9.80 5.30
N LYS A 220 -22.11 -8.74 5.78
CA LYS A 220 -22.93 -7.84 4.95
C LYS A 220 -22.12 -6.77 4.21
N ARG A 221 -20.81 -6.68 4.47
CA ARG A 221 -19.92 -5.73 3.82
C ARG A 221 -19.38 -6.25 2.49
#